data_AF-A0A9P5NBT8-F1
#
_entry.id   AF-A0A9P5NBT8-F1
#
_cell.length_a   1.000
_cell.length_b   1.000
_cell.length_c   1.000
_cell.angle_alpha   90.00
_cell.angle_beta   90.00
_cell.angle_gamma   90.00
#
_symmetry.space_group_name_H-M   'P 1'
#
loop_
_entity.id
_entity.type
_entity.pdbx_description
1 polymer ?
#
loop_
_entity_poly.entity_id
_entity_poly.type
_entity_poly.pdbx_seq_one_letter_code
_entity_poly.pdbx_strand_id
1 'polypeptide(L)'
;MDAIRAFFSLNGIAVDENWTTQVKKWACLQLPNGQFIRTAWKEKQKFPSKVRMSRNVNHDGDSQSLEFAEVQFFFKITLRDRVETMALVSKFGAPDVQLCAKSSGALLICQYQGVMALEVISIKAISSCMAMVPFPE
;
A
#
# COMPACT_ATOMS: atom_id res chain seq x y z
N MET A 1 -4.09 -14.22 -9.70
CA MET A 1 -3.57 -14.89 -8.48
C MET A 1 -3.65 -13.88 -7.34
N ASP A 2 -4.16 -14.24 -6.16
CA ASP A 2 -4.32 -13.33 -5.02
C ASP A 2 -2.94 -12.94 -4.45
N ALA A 3 -2.64 -11.65 -4.33
CA ALA A 3 -1.35 -11.14 -3.84
C ALA A 3 -1.00 -11.68 -2.43
N ILE A 4 -2.00 -11.95 -1.59
CA ILE A 4 -1.79 -12.54 -0.26
C ILE A 4 -1.34 -14.00 -0.40
N ARG A 5 -1.94 -14.77 -1.30
CA ARG A 5 -1.52 -16.16 -1.57
C ARG A 5 -0.10 -16.21 -2.15
N ALA A 6 0.21 -15.30 -3.07
CA ALA A 6 1.57 -15.19 -3.62
C ALA A 6 2.59 -14.89 -2.53
N PHE A 7 2.31 -13.94 -1.64
CA PHE A 7 3.16 -13.64 -0.49
C PHE A 7 3.36 -14.85 0.43
N PHE A 8 2.29 -15.59 0.72
CA PHE A 8 2.35 -16.76 1.61
C PHE A 8 3.24 -17.85 1.02
N SER A 9 3.07 -18.13 -0.28
CA SER A 9 3.89 -19.08 -1.03
C SER A 9 5.38 -18.70 -1.00
N LEU A 10 5.70 -17.43 -1.32
CA LEU A 10 7.09 -16.93 -1.31
C LEU A 10 7.76 -17.01 0.07
N ASN A 11 6.98 -16.88 1.15
CA ASN A 11 7.49 -16.92 2.52
C ASN A 11 7.42 -18.32 3.16
N GLY A 12 7.10 -19.36 2.37
CA GLY A 12 7.03 -20.74 2.86
C GLY A 12 5.90 -20.98 3.86
N ILE A 13 4.88 -20.12 3.88
CA ILE A 13 3.68 -20.32 4.68
C ILE A 13 2.81 -21.34 3.93
N ALA A 14 2.65 -22.53 4.51
CA ALA A 14 1.81 -23.57 3.91
C ALA A 14 0.35 -23.07 3.83
N VAL A 15 -0.19 -23.10 2.62
CA VAL A 15 -1.58 -22.73 2.33
C VAL A 15 -2.23 -23.95 1.71
N ASP A 16 -3.31 -24.44 2.31
CA ASP A 16 -4.15 -25.50 1.73
C ASP A 16 -4.61 -25.07 0.31
N GLU A 17 -4.61 -25.99 -0.66
CA GLU A 17 -5.05 -25.71 -2.03
C GLU A 17 -6.51 -25.22 -2.08
N ASN A 18 -7.34 -25.65 -1.13
CA ASN A 18 -8.73 -25.21 -0.95
C ASN A 18 -8.86 -23.98 -0.02
N TRP A 19 -7.75 -23.43 0.46
CA TRP A 19 -7.77 -22.30 1.39
C TRP A 19 -8.38 -21.07 0.74
N THR A 20 -9.48 -20.58 1.32
CA THR A 20 -9.99 -19.25 0.99
C THR A 20 -9.23 -18.21 1.80
N THR A 21 -8.68 -17.19 1.15
CA THR A 21 -7.92 -16.11 1.80
C THR A 21 -8.81 -15.32 2.76
N GLN A 22 -8.92 -15.76 4.01
CA GLN A 22 -9.67 -15.09 5.05
C GLN A 22 -8.71 -14.37 5.99
N VAL A 23 -8.60 -13.05 5.80
CA VAL A 23 -7.83 -12.18 6.69
C VAL A 23 -8.74 -11.22 7.42
N LYS A 24 -8.49 -11.03 8.72
CA LYS A 24 -9.13 -9.95 9.47
C LYS A 24 -8.54 -8.62 9.01
N LYS A 25 -9.37 -7.81 8.33
CA LYS A 25 -9.00 -6.50 7.82
C LYS A 25 -9.05 -5.45 8.92
N TRP A 26 -8.00 -4.63 8.99
CA TRP A 26 -7.91 -3.46 9.87
C TRP A 26 -7.90 -2.19 9.03
N ALA A 27 -8.58 -1.16 9.54
CA ALA A 27 -8.91 0.04 8.78
C ALA A 27 -7.96 1.23 9.02
N CYS A 28 -7.13 1.17 10.05
CA CYS A 28 -6.19 2.24 10.36
C CYS A 28 -4.99 1.71 11.14
N LEU A 29 -3.89 2.45 11.05
CA LEU A 29 -2.63 2.23 11.75
C LEU A 29 -1.99 3.57 12.06
N GLN A 30 -1.33 3.69 13.21
CA GLN A 30 -0.48 4.84 13.55
C GLN A 30 0.98 4.45 13.34
N LEU A 31 1.72 5.25 12.58
CA LEU A 31 3.17 5.11 12.41
C LEU A 31 3.93 5.62 13.65
N PRO A 32 5.20 5.20 13.85
CA PRO A 32 6.04 5.72 14.93
C PRO A 32 6.23 7.24 14.89
N ASN A 33 6.18 7.84 13.70
CA ASN A 33 6.26 9.29 13.50
C ASN A 33 4.95 10.03 13.86
N GLY A 34 3.95 9.33 14.40
CA GLY A 34 2.67 9.89 14.84
C GLY A 34 1.60 10.00 13.75
N GLN A 35 1.95 9.79 12.48
CA GLN A 35 0.99 9.87 11.37
C GLN A 35 -0.03 8.72 11.43
N PHE A 36 -1.29 9.01 11.13
CA PHE A 36 -2.33 8.01 10.97
C PHE A 36 -2.52 7.65 9.50
N ILE A 37 -2.40 6.37 9.20
CA ILE A 37 -2.73 5.81 7.89
C ILE A 37 -4.10 5.15 7.98
N ARG A 38 -4.98 5.48 7.04
CA ARG A 38 -6.28 4.84 6.84
C ARG A 38 -6.22 3.97 5.58
N THR A 39 -7.27 3.20 5.35
CA THR A 39 -7.29 2.24 4.24
C THR A 39 -8.35 2.60 3.22
N ALA A 40 -8.07 2.27 1.95
CA ALA A 40 -9.01 2.40 0.84
C ALA A 40 -10.31 1.65 1.15
N TRP A 41 -10.23 0.48 1.78
CA TRP A 41 -11.39 -0.32 2.17
C TRP A 41 -12.45 0.49 2.94
N LYS A 42 -12.04 1.35 3.89
CA LYS A 42 -12.98 2.16 4.68
C LYS A 42 -13.18 3.57 4.14
N GLU A 43 -12.16 4.20 3.58
CA GLU A 43 -12.32 5.56 3.06
C GLU A 43 -13.18 5.62 1.80
N LYS A 44 -13.08 4.64 0.89
CA LYS A 44 -13.90 4.60 -0.35
C LYS A 44 -15.39 4.37 -0.09
N GLN A 45 -15.77 3.99 1.14
CA GLN A 45 -17.18 3.87 1.55
C GLN A 45 -17.78 5.21 1.98
N LYS A 46 -16.97 6.26 2.12
CA LYS A 46 -17.43 7.60 2.48
C LYS A 46 -17.65 8.43 1.21
N PHE A 47 -18.57 9.39 1.29
CA PHE A 47 -18.69 10.42 0.27
C PHE A 47 -17.35 11.16 0.07
N PRO A 48 -16.90 11.41 -1.17
CA PRO A 48 -15.62 12.07 -1.44
C PRO A 48 -15.41 13.37 -0.65
N SER A 49 -16.45 14.20 -0.51
CA SER A 49 -16.43 15.45 0.25
C SER A 49 -16.19 15.29 1.77
N LYS A 50 -16.37 14.07 2.31
CA LYS A 50 -16.17 13.74 3.72
C LYS A 50 -14.88 12.94 3.98
N VAL A 51 -14.10 12.67 2.94
CA VAL A 51 -12.85 11.92 3.05
C VAL A 51 -11.71 12.88 3.37
N ARG A 52 -11.07 12.69 4.53
CA ARG A 52 -9.73 13.21 4.80
C ARG A 52 -8.75 12.10 4.43
N MET A 53 -8.33 12.09 3.17
CA MET A 53 -7.58 10.98 2.59
C MET A 53 -6.24 10.81 3.29
N SER A 54 -6.00 9.64 3.85
CA SER A 54 -4.75 9.29 4.55
C SER A 54 -4.33 7.86 4.24
N ARG A 55 -4.63 7.41 3.01
CA ARG A 55 -4.42 6.03 2.56
C ARG A 55 -3.28 5.85 1.57
N ASN A 56 -2.63 6.93 1.15
CA ASN A 56 -1.45 6.84 0.30
C ASN A 56 -0.21 6.97 1.15
N VAL A 57 0.80 6.18 0.82
CA VAL A 57 2.04 6.10 1.57
C VAL A 57 3.21 6.09 0.62
N ASN A 58 4.34 6.60 1.08
CA ASN A 58 5.62 6.14 0.54
C ASN A 58 6.12 4.97 1.38
N HIS A 59 6.87 4.08 0.75
CA HIS A 59 7.52 2.98 1.43
C HIS A 59 8.91 2.74 0.86
N ASP A 60 9.75 2.12 1.66
CA ASP A 60 11.08 1.72 1.25
C ASP A 60 10.94 0.59 0.21
N GLY A 61 11.49 0.81 -0.98
CA GLY A 61 11.59 -0.18 -2.04
C GLY A 61 12.98 -0.84 -2.08
N ASP A 62 13.11 -1.95 -2.80
CA ASP A 62 14.34 -2.75 -2.89
C ASP A 62 15.55 -1.98 -3.50
N SER A 63 15.31 -0.89 -4.23
CA SER A 63 16.32 -0.20 -5.04
C SER A 63 16.65 1.24 -4.60
N GLN A 64 16.29 1.64 -3.37
CA GLN A 64 16.37 3.03 -2.89
C GLN A 64 15.54 4.04 -3.71
N SER A 65 14.67 3.56 -4.61
CA SER A 65 13.70 4.41 -5.30
C SER A 65 12.54 4.76 -4.35
N LEU A 66 12.02 5.99 -4.47
CA LEU A 66 10.79 6.38 -3.81
C LEU A 66 9.62 5.62 -4.43
N GLU A 67 9.05 4.67 -3.68
CA GLU A 67 7.86 3.94 -4.10
C GLU A 67 6.62 4.48 -3.38
N PHE A 68 5.52 4.60 -4.13
CA PHE A 68 4.25 5.10 -3.63
C PHE A 68 3.19 4.01 -3.75
N ALA A 69 2.29 3.92 -2.77
CA ALA A 69 1.20 2.96 -2.81
C ALA A 69 -0.07 3.45 -2.10
N GLU A 70 -1.23 2.98 -2.55
CA GLU A 70 -2.51 3.13 -1.84
C GLU A 70 -2.76 1.89 -0.96
N VAL A 71 -2.84 2.09 0.36
CA VAL A 71 -3.13 1.02 1.32
C VAL A 71 -4.56 0.54 1.16
N GLN A 72 -4.74 -0.72 0.76
CA GLN A 72 -6.06 -1.33 0.59
C GLN A 72 -6.66 -1.74 1.93
N PHE A 73 -5.90 -2.46 2.75
CA PHE A 73 -6.19 -2.77 4.15
C PHE A 73 -4.95 -3.31 4.87
N PHE A 74 -4.96 -3.24 6.20
CA PHE A 74 -3.97 -3.92 7.03
C PHE A 74 -4.49 -5.27 7.49
N PHE A 75 -3.58 -6.20 7.78
CA PHE A 75 -3.91 -7.50 8.35
C PHE A 75 -2.74 -8.04 9.17
N LYS A 76 -2.97 -9.10 9.94
CA LYS A 76 -1.94 -9.80 10.70
C LYS A 76 -1.75 -11.19 10.16
N ILE A 77 -0.52 -11.66 10.20
CA ILE A 77 -0.14 -13.04 9.86
C ILE A 77 0.76 -13.60 10.95
N THR A 78 0.79 -14.92 11.08
CA THR A 78 1.79 -15.60 11.90
C THR A 78 2.86 -16.14 10.97
N LEU A 79 4.09 -15.64 11.12
CA LEU A 79 5.26 -16.09 10.38
C LEU A 79 6.31 -16.56 11.40
N ARG A 80 6.72 -17.83 11.33
CA ARG A 80 7.75 -18.42 12.22
C ARG A 80 7.44 -18.13 13.71
N ASP A 81 6.20 -18.42 14.13
CA ASP A 81 5.67 -18.20 15.48
C ASP A 81 5.63 -16.74 15.96
N ARG A 82 5.82 -15.78 15.07
CA ARG A 82 5.68 -14.34 15.36
C ARG A 82 4.51 -13.75 14.61
N VAL A 83 3.73 -12.94 15.31
CA VAL A 83 2.65 -12.17 14.69
C VAL A 83 3.26 -10.93 14.03
N GLU A 84 3.22 -10.90 12.70
CA GLU A 84 3.62 -9.74 11.90
C GLU A 84 2.38 -8.99 11.42
N THR A 85 2.50 -7.67 11.33
CA THR A 85 1.45 -6.81 10.75
C THR A 85 1.86 -6.44 9.33
N MET A 86 0.95 -6.67 8.39
CA MET A 86 1.17 -6.48 6.97
C MET A 86 0.15 -5.49 6.40
N ALA A 87 0.48 -4.90 5.26
CA ALA A 87 -0.42 -4.10 4.46
C ALA A 87 -0.58 -4.74 3.09
N LEU A 88 -1.83 -4.90 2.64
CA LEU A 88 -2.08 -5.06 1.22
C LEU A 88 -2.14 -3.65 0.62
N VAL A 89 -1.30 -3.39 -0.38
CA VAL A 89 -1.19 -2.09 -1.04
C VAL A 89 -1.40 -2.25 -2.54
N SER A 90 -1.82 -1.18 -3.20
CA SER A 90 -1.82 -1.03 -4.65
C SER A 90 -0.71 -0.06 -5.00
N LYS A 91 0.36 -0.53 -5.64
CA LYS A 91 1.47 0.34 -6.04
C LYS A 91 1.04 1.32 -7.13
N PHE A 92 1.59 2.52 -7.06
CA PHE A 92 1.59 3.43 -8.19
C PHE A 92 2.75 3.05 -9.12
N GLY A 93 2.59 3.33 -10.41
CA GLY A 93 3.66 3.18 -11.39
C GLY A 93 4.81 4.16 -11.14
N ALA A 94 5.92 3.95 -11.85
CA ALA A 94 7.07 4.85 -11.79
C ALA A 94 6.67 6.30 -12.15
N PRO A 95 7.29 7.32 -11.52
CA PRO A 95 7.06 8.70 -11.89
C PRO A 95 7.41 8.99 -13.36
N ASP A 96 6.65 9.86 -14.02
CA ASP A 96 7.02 10.38 -15.33
C ASP A 96 8.33 11.19 -15.23
N VAL A 97 9.39 10.62 -15.80
CA VAL A 97 10.74 11.18 -15.73
C VAL A 97 10.84 12.52 -16.48
N GLN A 98 10.07 12.71 -17.56
CA GLN A 98 10.11 13.95 -18.34
C GLN A 98 9.45 15.10 -17.59
N LEU A 99 8.29 14.87 -16.98
CA LEU A 99 7.59 15.89 -16.20
C LEU A 99 8.31 16.20 -14.89
N CYS A 100 8.90 15.18 -14.26
CA CYS A 100 9.80 15.37 -13.12
C CYS A 100 10.99 16.27 -13.51
N ALA A 101 11.68 15.97 -14.62
CA ALA A 101 12.81 16.78 -15.07
C ALA A 101 12.41 18.22 -15.44
N LYS A 102 11.30 18.39 -16.19
CA LYS A 102 10.78 19.73 -16.58
C LYS A 102 10.39 20.59 -15.39
N SER A 103 9.93 19.97 -14.31
CA SER A 103 9.57 20.65 -13.05
C SER A 103 10.74 20.75 -12.06
N SER A 104 11.96 20.36 -12.45
CA SER A 104 13.13 20.29 -11.57
C SER A 104 12.89 19.48 -10.28
N GLY A 105 12.13 18.39 -10.39
CA GLY A 105 11.80 17.50 -9.28
C GLY A 105 10.62 17.94 -8.41
N ALA A 106 9.96 19.06 -8.74
CA ALA A 106 8.81 19.54 -7.96
C ALA A 106 7.54 18.70 -8.18
N LEU A 107 7.43 18.01 -9.32
CA LEU A 107 6.23 17.26 -9.70
C LEU A 107 6.55 15.80 -10.01
N LEU A 108 5.97 14.89 -9.22
CA LEU A 108 5.98 13.45 -9.48
C LEU A 108 4.57 13.01 -9.86
N ILE A 109 4.41 12.59 -11.13
CA ILE A 109 3.15 12.05 -11.64
C ILE A 109 3.31 10.55 -11.76
N CYS A 110 2.47 9.81 -11.04
CA CYS A 110 2.50 8.36 -11.02
C CYS A 110 1.12 7.82 -11.42
N GLN A 111 1.11 6.79 -12.28
CA GLN A 111 -0.14 6.16 -12.68
C GLN A 111 -0.68 5.26 -11.56
N TYR A 112 -1.96 5.38 -11.22
CA TYR A 112 -2.62 4.45 -10.32
C TYR A 112 -2.97 3.15 -11.07
N GLN A 113 -2.47 2.01 -10.59
CA GLN A 113 -2.61 0.70 -11.26
C GLN A 113 -3.65 -0.22 -10.62
N GLY A 114 -4.17 0.14 -9.44
CA GLY A 114 -5.25 -0.58 -8.77
C GLY A 114 -4.95 -2.06 -8.54
N VAL A 115 -5.92 -2.91 -8.91
CA VAL A 115 -5.85 -4.36 -8.65
C VAL A 115 -4.69 -5.07 -9.37
N MET A 116 -4.17 -4.47 -10.45
CA MET A 116 -3.07 -5.05 -11.23
C MET A 116 -1.72 -4.95 -10.53
N ALA A 117 -1.60 -4.07 -9.54
CA ALA A 117 -0.36 -3.80 -8.80
C ALA A 117 -0.52 -4.06 -7.30
N LEU A 118 -1.29 -5.09 -6.94
CA LEU A 118 -1.47 -5.48 -5.55
C LEU A 118 -0.22 -6.20 -5.01
N GLU A 119 0.27 -5.72 -3.87
CA GLU A 119 1.42 -6.28 -3.19
C GLU A 119 1.19 -6.33 -1.68
N VAL A 120 1.75 -7.34 -1.03
CA VAL A 120 1.79 -7.42 0.43
C VAL A 120 3.15 -6.93 0.91
N ILE A 121 3.15 -5.85 1.68
CA ILE A 121 4.36 -5.28 2.29
C ILE A 121 4.27 -5.35 3.81
N SER A 122 5.43 -5.41 4.48
CA SER A 122 5.48 -5.18 5.93
C SER A 122 5.10 -3.74 6.23
N ILE A 123 4.35 -3.49 7.32
CA ILE A 123 4.09 -2.11 7.75
C ILE A 123 5.38 -1.36 8.11
N LYS A 124 6.46 -2.08 8.41
CA LYS A 124 7.77 -1.51 8.76
C LYS A 124 8.45 -0.85 7.56
N ALA A 125 8.05 -1.20 6.33
CA ALA A 125 8.54 -0.55 5.12
C ALA A 125 7.85 0.80 4.89
N ILE A 126 6.72 1.08 5.55
CA ILE A 126 5.98 2.33 5.35
C ILE A 126 6.68 3.45 6.13
N SER A 127 7.24 4.41 5.40
CA SER A 127 7.99 5.52 6.01
C SER A 127 7.11 6.72 6.35
N SER A 128 6.12 7.05 5.51
CA SER A 128 5.20 8.15 5.81
C SER A 128 3.85 8.06 5.08
N CYS A 129 2.85 8.74 5.63
CA CYS A 129 1.59 9.04 4.94
C CYS A 129 1.78 10.23 4.00
N MET A 130 1.29 10.12 2.77
CA MET A 130 1.43 11.11 1.71
C MET A 130 0.07 11.48 1.12
N ALA A 131 -0.02 12.67 0.53
CA ALA A 131 -1.15 13.06 -0.31
C ALA A 131 -0.82 12.75 -1.77
N MET A 132 -1.68 11.98 -2.43
CA MET A 132 -1.65 11.80 -3.88
C MET A 132 -2.83 12.56 -4.46
N VAL A 133 -2.54 13.69 -5.10
CA VAL A 133 -3.56 14.56 -5.69
C VAL A 133 -3.73 14.15 -7.15
N PRO A 134 -4.97 13.94 -7.65
CA PRO A 134 -5.21 13.67 -9.06
C PRO A 134 -4.59 14.76 -9.93
N PHE A 135 -3.81 14.35 -10.93
CA PHE A 135 -3.27 15.27 -11.92
C PHE A 135 -4.36 15.60 -12.96
N PRO A 136 -4.52 16.88 -13.36
CA PRO A 136 -5.49 17.26 -14.39
C PRO A 136 -5.27 16.48 -15.69
N GLU A 137 -6.37 16.18 -16.39
CA GLU A 137 -6.33 15.65 -17.77
C GLU A 137 -5.82 16.69 -18.76
#